data_AF-A0A6J0WJ01-F1
#
_entry.id   AF-A0A6J0WJ01-F1
#
_cell.length_a   1.000
_cell.length_b   1.000
_cell.length_c   1.000
_cell.angle_alpha   90.00
_cell.angle_beta   90.00
_cell.angle_gamma   90.00
#
_symmetry.space_group_name_H-M   'P 1'
#
loop_
_entity.id
_entity.type
_entity.pdbx_description
1 polymer ?
#
loop_
_entity_poly.entity_id
_entity_poly.type
_entity_poly.pdbx_seq_one_letter_code
_entity_poly.pdbx_strand_id
1 'polypeptide(L)'
;ISEIIGIKDLHADHAASHIGKAQGIVTCLRATPYHSSRRRVFLPMDICMLHGVSQEDFLRRSRDRNVRDVAYDVASQAQLHLKRARSFHRSVPVKAFPAFLQTVALEDYLKKIQQVDFDLFHPSLQRKNTLLPLFLYIQSWRKRY
;
A
#
# COMPACT_ATOMS: atom_id res chain seq x y z
N ILE A 1 -1.46 -6.12 17.37
CA ILE A 1 -2.91 -5.94 17.08
C ILE A 1 -3.72 -6.97 17.86
N SER A 2 -3.38 -8.28 17.82
CA SER A 2 -4.06 -9.30 18.66
C SER A 2 -4.07 -9.00 20.16
N GLU A 3 -2.97 -8.53 20.74
CA GLU A 3 -2.95 -8.16 22.17
C GLU A 3 -3.85 -6.96 22.50
N ILE A 4 -3.96 -6.00 21.58
CA ILE A 4 -4.79 -4.79 21.74
C ILE A 4 -6.29 -5.14 21.60
N ILE A 5 -6.62 -6.15 20.79
CA ILE A 5 -8.01 -6.56 20.51
C ILE A 5 -8.48 -7.67 21.49
N GLY A 6 -7.57 -8.22 22.31
CA GLY A 6 -7.90 -9.30 23.27
C GLY A 6 -8.27 -10.62 22.59
N ILE A 7 -7.93 -10.79 21.31
CA ILE A 7 -8.22 -11.98 20.50
C ILE A 7 -6.87 -12.59 20.14
N LYS A 8 -6.49 -13.70 20.79
CA LYS A 8 -5.34 -14.52 20.37
C LYS A 8 -5.81 -15.46 19.26
N ASP A 9 -5.88 -14.93 18.05
CA ASP A 9 -6.21 -15.72 16.86
C ASP A 9 -5.04 -15.66 15.86
N LEU A 10 -4.46 -16.83 15.59
CA LEU A 10 -3.28 -16.96 14.73
C LEU A 10 -3.55 -16.44 13.31
N HIS A 11 -4.77 -16.65 12.78
CA HIS A 11 -5.13 -16.17 11.44
C HIS A 11 -5.30 -14.66 11.41
N ALA A 12 -5.84 -14.06 12.47
CA ALA A 12 -5.91 -12.61 12.64
C ALA A 12 -4.51 -11.99 12.71
N ASP A 13 -3.55 -12.64 13.41
CA ASP A 13 -2.15 -12.18 13.46
C ASP A 13 -1.45 -12.29 12.10
N HIS A 14 -1.64 -13.39 11.38
CA HIS A 14 -1.10 -13.54 10.02
C HIS A 14 -1.69 -12.51 9.05
N ALA A 15 -3.01 -12.29 9.10
CA ALA A 15 -3.67 -11.26 8.31
C ALA A 15 -3.14 -9.86 8.65
N ALA A 16 -3.05 -9.53 9.93
CA ALA A 16 -2.51 -8.26 10.41
C ALA A 16 -1.06 -8.03 9.96
N SER A 17 -0.21 -9.07 10.01
CA SER A 17 1.18 -9.01 9.55
C SER A 17 1.27 -8.68 8.06
N HIS A 18 0.47 -9.35 7.22
CA HIS A 18 0.41 -9.05 5.79
C HIS A 18 -0.12 -7.65 5.50
N ILE A 19 -1.16 -7.20 6.20
CA ILE A 19 -1.69 -5.83 6.07
C ILE A 19 -0.61 -4.81 6.46
N GLY A 20 0.12 -5.04 7.55
CA GLY A 20 1.22 -4.18 7.99
C GLY A 20 2.32 -4.06 6.94
N LYS A 21 2.73 -5.17 6.31
CA LYS A 21 3.70 -5.16 5.21
C LYS A 21 3.19 -4.37 4.00
N ALA A 22 1.95 -4.62 3.57
CA ALA A 22 1.34 -3.86 2.48
C ALA A 22 1.27 -2.35 2.78
N GLN A 23 0.91 -2.00 4.01
CA GLN A 23 0.83 -0.61 4.47
C GLN A 23 2.18 0.09 4.46
N GLY A 24 3.24 -0.59 4.93
CA GLY A 24 4.60 -0.06 4.87
C GLY A 24 5.02 0.24 3.43
N ILE A 25 4.83 -0.72 2.52
CA ILE A 25 5.19 -0.57 1.11
C ILE A 25 4.41 0.58 0.44
N VAL A 26 3.08 0.61 0.59
CA VAL A 26 2.25 1.70 0.06
C VAL A 26 2.65 3.05 0.63
N THR A 27 3.03 3.09 1.91
CA THR A 27 3.52 4.33 2.54
C THR A 27 4.81 4.81 1.92
N CYS A 28 5.78 3.91 1.69
CA CYS A 28 7.01 4.26 0.98
C CYS A 28 6.70 4.82 -0.42
N LEU A 29 5.86 4.12 -1.21
CA LEU A 29 5.47 4.57 -2.55
C LEU A 29 4.83 5.96 -2.52
N ARG A 30 3.82 6.18 -1.66
CA ARG A 30 3.12 7.47 -1.58
C ARG A 30 4.03 8.60 -1.10
N ALA A 31 5.00 8.29 -0.25
CA ALA A 31 5.88 9.28 0.33
C ALA A 31 7.07 9.62 -0.58
N THR A 32 7.31 8.86 -1.65
CA THR A 32 8.41 9.09 -2.59
C THR A 32 8.48 10.54 -3.09
N PRO A 33 7.41 11.20 -3.57
CA PRO A 33 7.49 12.59 -4.01
C PRO A 33 7.92 13.56 -2.92
N TYR A 34 7.45 13.34 -1.70
CA TYR A 34 7.79 14.14 -0.54
C TYR A 34 9.26 13.94 -0.13
N HIS A 35 9.71 12.68 -0.03
CA HIS A 35 11.09 12.37 0.34
C HIS A 35 12.11 12.78 -0.73
N SER A 36 11.78 12.60 -2.01
CA SER A 36 12.57 13.07 -3.14
C SER A 36 12.85 14.58 -3.05
N SER A 37 11.82 15.39 -2.71
CA SER A 37 11.99 16.85 -2.51
C SER A 37 12.96 17.22 -1.38
N ARG A 38 13.22 16.28 -0.45
CA ARG A 38 14.15 16.44 0.68
C ARG A 38 15.45 15.64 0.47
N ARG A 39 15.75 15.27 -0.78
CA ARG A 39 16.93 14.48 -1.16
C ARG A 39 17.04 13.15 -0.41
N ARG A 40 15.92 12.44 -0.25
CA ARG A 40 15.86 11.10 0.37
C ARG A 40 15.05 10.13 -0.49
N VAL A 41 15.49 8.88 -0.56
CA VAL A 41 14.82 7.78 -1.27
C VAL A 41 14.70 6.59 -0.30
N PHE A 42 13.50 6.03 -0.18
CA PHE A 42 13.18 4.92 0.74
C PHE A 42 12.65 3.68 0.01
N LEU A 43 12.86 3.60 -1.30
CA LEU A 43 12.49 2.42 -2.09
C LEU A 43 13.53 1.31 -1.93
N PRO A 44 13.14 0.03 -2.08
CA PRO A 44 14.07 -1.09 -2.01
C PRO A 44 15.16 -0.98 -3.09
N MET A 45 16.42 -0.89 -2.66
CA MET A 45 17.55 -0.65 -3.55
C MET A 45 17.84 -1.82 -4.49
N ASP A 46 17.57 -3.04 -4.04
CA ASP A 46 17.65 -4.27 -4.83
C ASP A 46 16.74 -4.22 -6.06
N ILE A 47 15.49 -3.77 -5.89
CA ILE A 47 14.55 -3.59 -7.01
C ILE A 47 15.00 -2.43 -7.90
N CYS A 48 15.50 -1.33 -7.33
CA CYS A 48 16.02 -0.22 -8.12
C CYS A 48 17.17 -0.67 -9.03
N MET A 49 18.13 -1.42 -8.48
CA MET A 49 19.26 -1.97 -9.22
C MET A 49 18.83 -2.95 -10.31
N LEU A 50 17.83 -3.79 -10.05
CA LEU A 50 17.28 -4.73 -11.05
C LEU A 50 16.82 -4.02 -12.33
N HIS A 51 16.26 -2.81 -12.18
CA HIS A 51 15.78 -1.99 -13.30
C HIS A 51 16.80 -0.95 -13.79
N GLY A 52 18.03 -0.98 -13.27
CA GLY A 52 19.07 0.00 -13.61
C GLY A 52 18.74 1.43 -13.18
N VAL A 53 17.91 1.59 -12.13
CA VAL A 53 17.48 2.89 -11.61
C VAL A 53 18.33 3.28 -10.41
N SER A 54 18.88 4.49 -10.45
CA SER A 54 19.66 5.08 -9.37
C SER A 54 18.77 5.88 -8.41
N GLN A 55 19.29 6.23 -7.23
CA GLN A 55 18.59 7.15 -6.33
C GLN A 55 18.38 8.52 -6.98
N GLU A 56 19.35 8.99 -7.78
CA GLU A 56 19.29 10.28 -8.46
C GLU A 56 18.09 10.36 -9.41
N ASP A 57 17.68 9.24 -10.03
CA ASP A 57 16.50 9.18 -10.88
C ASP A 57 15.22 9.56 -10.13
N PHE A 58 15.10 9.14 -8.86
CA PHE A 58 14.00 9.56 -8.01
C PHE A 58 14.16 10.99 -7.51
N LEU A 59 15.38 11.45 -7.25
CA LEU A 59 15.64 12.83 -6.80
C LEU A 59 15.32 13.85 -7.90
N ARG A 60 15.66 13.54 -9.16
CA ARG A 60 15.29 14.33 -10.34
C ARG A 60 13.82 14.16 -10.76
N ARG A 61 13.05 13.34 -10.03
CA ARG A 61 11.65 13.00 -10.32
C ARG A 61 11.45 12.47 -11.73
N SER A 62 12.36 11.60 -12.16
CA SER A 62 12.28 10.96 -13.46
C SER A 62 10.95 10.21 -13.62
N ARG A 63 10.40 10.28 -14.83
CA ARG A 63 9.19 9.57 -15.25
C ARG A 63 9.49 8.51 -16.30
N ASP A 64 10.76 8.13 -16.42
CA ASP A 64 11.24 7.11 -17.34
C ASP A 64 10.60 5.75 -17.03
N ARG A 65 10.52 4.90 -18.05
CA ARG A 65 9.89 3.58 -17.95
C ARG A 65 10.48 2.74 -16.80
N ASN A 66 11.80 2.68 -16.67
CA ASN A 66 12.46 1.90 -15.64
C ASN A 66 12.06 2.34 -14.21
N VAL A 67 11.82 3.64 -13.99
CA VAL A 67 11.36 4.16 -12.68
C VAL A 67 9.94 3.69 -12.38
N ARG A 68 9.08 3.64 -13.41
CA ARG A 68 7.72 3.09 -13.30
C ARG A 68 7.75 1.59 -13.08
N ASP A 69 8.67 0.86 -13.71
CA ASP A 69 8.84 -0.58 -13.53
C ASP A 69 9.27 -0.91 -12.08
N VAL A 70 10.15 -0.10 -11.47
CA VAL A 70 10.45 -0.20 -10.02
C VAL A 70 9.19 0.01 -9.18
N ALA A 71 8.41 1.05 -9.48
CA ALA A 71 7.17 1.35 -8.76
C ALA A 71 6.13 0.22 -8.93
N TYR A 72 6.06 -0.38 -10.12
CA TYR A 72 5.21 -1.53 -10.44
C TYR A 72 5.58 -2.75 -9.60
N ASP A 73 6.86 -3.12 -9.54
CA ASP A 73 7.30 -4.30 -8.78
C ASP A 73 7.07 -4.13 -7.28
N VAL A 74 7.39 -2.95 -6.75
CA VAL A 74 7.15 -2.61 -5.35
C VAL A 74 5.65 -2.62 -5.04
N ALA A 75 4.81 -2.01 -5.88
CA ALA A 75 3.35 -2.02 -5.71
C ALA A 75 2.77 -3.44 -5.81
N SER A 76 3.32 -4.28 -6.68
CA SER A 76 2.92 -5.68 -6.83
C SER A 76 3.16 -6.49 -5.56
N GLN A 77 4.26 -6.24 -4.84
CA GLN A 77 4.50 -6.85 -3.52
C GLN A 77 3.45 -6.44 -2.48
N ALA A 78 3.05 -5.16 -2.46
CA ALA A 78 1.97 -4.71 -1.58
C ALA A 78 0.64 -5.41 -1.91
N GLN A 79 0.30 -5.51 -3.20
CA GLN A 79 -0.91 -6.19 -3.65
C GLN A 79 -0.91 -7.68 -3.28
N LEU A 80 0.23 -8.36 -3.40
CA LEU A 80 0.38 -9.76 -2.99
C LEU A 80 0.13 -9.94 -1.49
N HIS A 81 0.65 -9.04 -0.66
CA HIS A 81 0.38 -9.06 0.77
C HIS A 81 -1.10 -8.81 1.09
N LEU A 82 -1.78 -7.88 0.43
CA LEU A 82 -3.22 -7.68 0.60
C LEU A 82 -4.03 -8.92 0.20
N LYS A 83 -3.69 -9.56 -0.92
CA LYS A 83 -4.35 -10.81 -1.35
C LYS A 83 -4.17 -11.93 -0.31
N ARG A 84 -2.96 -12.09 0.25
CA ARG A 84 -2.68 -13.05 1.32
C ARG A 84 -3.43 -12.72 2.61
N ALA A 85 -3.54 -11.45 2.99
CA ALA A 85 -4.34 -11.06 4.16
C ALA A 85 -5.82 -11.44 3.97
N ARG A 86 -6.36 -11.24 2.76
CA ARG A 86 -7.75 -11.58 2.42
C ARG A 86 -8.03 -13.06 2.33
N SER A 87 -7.05 -13.91 2.01
CA SER A 87 -7.27 -15.36 2.04
C SER A 87 -7.61 -15.89 3.43
N PHE A 88 -7.29 -15.14 4.50
CA PHE A 88 -7.67 -15.49 5.88
C PHE A 88 -9.09 -15.02 6.26
N HIS A 89 -9.83 -14.33 5.39
CA HIS A 89 -11.10 -13.67 5.73
C HIS A 89 -12.13 -14.57 6.44
N ARG A 90 -12.23 -15.84 6.05
CA ARG A 90 -13.17 -16.80 6.68
C ARG A 90 -12.72 -17.27 8.06
N SER A 91 -11.43 -17.24 8.33
CA SER A 91 -10.83 -17.72 9.59
C SER A 91 -10.62 -16.62 10.61
N VAL A 92 -10.72 -15.34 10.20
CA VAL A 92 -10.58 -14.18 11.09
C VAL A 92 -11.89 -13.93 11.84
N PRO A 93 -11.87 -13.75 13.17
CA PRO A 93 -13.04 -13.36 13.95
C PRO A 93 -13.60 -12.00 13.49
N VAL A 94 -14.93 -11.90 13.35
CA VAL A 94 -15.61 -10.67 12.90
C VAL A 94 -15.25 -9.43 13.74
N LYS A 95 -14.93 -9.62 15.03
CA LYS A 95 -14.48 -8.56 15.95
C LYS A 95 -13.17 -7.89 15.52
N ALA A 96 -12.32 -8.56 14.72
CA ALA A 96 -11.07 -8.01 14.21
C ALA A 96 -11.25 -7.20 12.90
N PHE A 97 -12.40 -7.29 12.23
CA PHE A 97 -12.62 -6.65 10.93
C PHE A 97 -12.46 -5.12 10.95
N PRO A 98 -12.89 -4.38 12.00
CA PRO A 98 -12.65 -2.94 12.07
C PRO A 98 -11.16 -2.57 11.99
N ALA A 99 -10.27 -3.38 12.56
CA ALA A 99 -8.82 -3.16 12.49
C ALA A 99 -8.24 -3.34 11.08
N PHE A 100 -8.99 -3.98 10.20
CA PHE A 100 -8.59 -4.24 8.82
C PHE A 100 -9.18 -3.25 7.82
N LEU A 101 -10.10 -2.36 8.22
CA LEU A 101 -10.69 -1.35 7.32
C LEU A 101 -9.64 -0.44 6.63
N GLN A 102 -8.44 -0.32 7.20
CA GLN A 102 -7.34 0.40 6.56
C GLN A 102 -6.92 -0.19 5.20
N THR A 103 -7.19 -1.48 4.93
CA THR A 103 -6.94 -2.12 3.62
C THR A 103 -7.65 -1.40 2.48
N VAL A 104 -8.82 -0.80 2.74
CA VAL A 104 -9.60 -0.06 1.75
C VAL A 104 -8.80 1.11 1.19
N ALA A 105 -8.11 1.85 2.05
CA ALA A 105 -7.27 2.96 1.63
C ALA A 105 -6.03 2.49 0.87
N LEU A 106 -5.47 1.33 1.26
CA LEU A 106 -4.34 0.72 0.56
C LEU A 106 -4.73 0.31 -0.86
N GLU A 107 -5.90 -0.32 -1.02
CA GLU A 107 -6.42 -0.72 -2.34
C GLU A 107 -6.77 0.48 -3.22
N ASP A 108 -7.37 1.53 -2.67
CA ASP A 108 -7.64 2.77 -3.40
C ASP A 108 -6.35 3.36 -3.96
N TYR A 109 -5.29 3.41 -3.15
CA TYR A 109 -3.99 3.89 -3.60
C TYR A 109 -3.39 3.00 -4.70
N LEU A 110 -3.38 1.67 -4.50
CA LEU A 110 -2.82 0.72 -5.48
C LEU A 110 -3.56 0.76 -6.82
N LYS A 111 -4.88 0.98 -6.82
CA LYS A 111 -5.66 1.19 -8.05
C LYS A 111 -5.30 2.51 -8.73
N LYS A 112 -5.13 3.59 -7.97
CA LYS A 112 -4.78 4.91 -8.52
C LYS A 112 -3.39 4.93 -9.14
N ILE A 113 -2.40 4.33 -8.48
CA ILE A 113 -1.03 4.24 -9.03
C ILE A 113 -1.01 3.39 -10.30
N GLN A 114 -1.81 2.32 -10.37
CA GLN A 114 -1.99 1.53 -11.59
C GLN A 114 -2.62 2.35 -12.74
N GLN A 115 -3.61 3.20 -12.45
CA GLN A 115 -4.27 4.06 -13.46
C GLN A 115 -3.36 5.11 -14.07
N VAL A 116 -2.29 5.50 -13.38
CA VAL A 116 -1.30 6.48 -13.87
C VAL A 116 -0.02 5.79 -14.34
N ASP A 117 -0.10 4.51 -14.71
CA ASP A 117 1.02 3.73 -15.22
C ASP A 117 2.22 3.75 -14.26
N PHE A 118 1.94 3.70 -12.96
CA PHE A 118 2.94 3.69 -11.90
C PHE A 118 3.86 4.93 -11.85
N ASP A 119 3.43 6.06 -12.44
CA ASP A 119 4.09 7.36 -12.25
C ASP A 119 3.91 7.86 -10.80
N LEU A 120 4.94 7.63 -9.98
CA LEU A 120 5.01 8.06 -8.59
C LEU A 120 4.84 9.57 -8.39
N PHE A 121 5.17 10.37 -9.41
CA PHE A 121 5.13 11.83 -9.37
C PHE A 121 3.88 12.40 -10.04
N HIS A 122 2.89 11.56 -10.35
CA HIS A 122 1.64 12.00 -10.94
C HIS A 122 0.79 12.80 -9.92
N PRO A 123 0.35 14.04 -10.22
CA PRO A 123 -0.37 14.89 -9.27
C PRO A 123 -1.67 14.29 -8.71
N SER A 124 -2.33 13.40 -9.46
CA SER A 124 -3.56 12.74 -8.99
C SER A 124 -3.35 11.85 -7.76
N LEU A 125 -2.14 11.32 -7.54
CA LEU A 125 -1.81 10.48 -6.38
C LEU A 125 -1.77 11.28 -5.07
N GLN A 126 -1.53 12.59 -5.15
CA GLN A 126 -1.53 13.49 -3.99
C GLN A 126 -2.92 14.05 -3.66
N ARG A 127 -3.89 13.91 -4.57
CA ARG A 127 -5.27 14.37 -4.34
C ARG A 127 -5.96 13.41 -3.38
N LYS A 128 -6.45 13.94 -2.25
CA LYS A 128 -7.30 13.18 -1.32
C LYS A 128 -8.62 12.85 -2.00
N ASN A 129 -9.07 11.60 -1.87
CA ASN A 129 -10.40 11.21 -2.32
C ASN A 129 -11.42 11.74 -1.32
N THR A 130 -12.23 12.73 -1.70
CA THR A 130 -13.30 13.29 -0.86
C THR A 130 -14.41 12.26 -0.58
N LEU A 131 -14.52 11.19 -1.38
CA LEU A 131 -15.54 10.14 -1.22
C LEU A 131 -15.06 8.95 -0.37
N LEU A 132 -13.79 8.92 0.05
CA LEU A 132 -13.24 7.85 0.88
C LEU A 132 -14.03 7.62 2.19
N PRO A 133 -14.46 8.68 2.93
CA PRO A 133 -15.23 8.51 4.16
C PRO A 133 -16.57 7.77 3.94
N LEU A 134 -17.23 8.05 2.81
CA LEU A 134 -18.49 7.39 2.45
C LEU A 134 -18.27 5.91 2.11
N PHE A 135 -17.20 5.60 1.37
CA PHE A 135 -16.81 4.22 1.06
C PHE A 135 -16.45 3.42 2.31
N LEU A 136 -15.70 4.02 3.25
CA LEU A 136 -15.37 3.40 4.53
C LEU A 136 -16.64 3.09 5.36
N TYR A 137 -17.59 4.02 5.38
CA TYR A 137 -18.88 3.83 6.05
C TYR A 137 -19.69 2.68 5.44
N ILE A 138 -19.77 2.61 4.11
CA ILE A 138 -20.47 1.53 3.40
C ILE A 138 -19.80 0.16 3.63
N GLN A 139 -18.46 0.11 3.64
CA GLN A 139 -17.74 -1.15 3.88
C GLN A 139 -17.80 -1.62 5.33
N SER A 140 -17.76 -0.69 6.29
CA SER A 140 -18.02 -0.92 7.71
C SER A 140 -19.37 -1.65 7.91
N TRP A 141 -20.42 -1.16 7.25
CA TRP A 141 -21.75 -1.76 7.27
C TRP A 141 -21.83 -3.14 6.60
N ARG A 142 -21.01 -3.38 5.57
CA ARG A 142 -20.98 -4.63 4.81
C ARG A 142 -20.10 -5.73 5.41
N LYS A 143 -19.40 -5.47 6.53
CA LYS A 143 -18.43 -6.40 7.16
C LYS A 143 -17.43 -7.01 6.17
N ARG A 144 -16.98 -6.23 5.19
CA ARG A 144 -15.97 -6.64 4.20
C ARG A 144 -14.76 -5.71 4.31
N TYR A 145 -13.55 -6.29 4.26
CA TYR A 145 -12.26 -5.60 4.34
C TYR A 145 -11.27 -6.15 3.31
#